data_AF-A0A3B9YII7-F1
#
_entry.id   AF-A0A3B9YII7-F1
#
_cell.length_a   1.000
_cell.length_b   1.000
_cell.length_c   1.000
_cell.angle_alpha   90.00
_cell.angle_beta   90.00
_cell.angle_gamma   90.00
#
_symmetry.space_group_name_H-M   'P 1'
#
loop_
_entity.id
_entity.type
_entity.pdbx_description
1 polymer ?
#
loop_
_entity_poly.entity_id
_entity_poly.type
_entity_poly.pdbx_seq_one_letter_code
_entity_poly.pdbx_strand_id
1 'polypeptide(L)'
;MQKMTMTDQHYRDLARILRKVEFFAPMTMGELERILPYIMLCRFKDGEAVFKQGEEGDAFYILESGKVGVHVKKGFFSFSKKVAELKAGDFFGEMALLSKDKRNATIRCEGETQLFILLSIDFQTVLATNPSFAEDMRKIAERRRFESSHDK
;
A
#
# COMPACT_ATOMS: atom_id res chain seq x y z
N MET A 1 4.11 -4.04 14.79
CA MET A 1 4.80 -4.47 13.56
C MET A 1 6.08 -5.21 13.93
N GLN A 2 6.36 -6.35 13.33
CA GLN A 2 7.60 -7.12 13.48
C GLN A 2 8.29 -7.25 12.11
N LYS A 3 9.50 -6.71 11.96
CA LYS A 3 10.31 -6.91 10.75
C LYS A 3 10.71 -8.38 10.62
N MET A 4 10.58 -8.91 9.42
CA MET A 4 10.92 -10.29 9.07
C MET A 4 12.14 -10.34 8.16
N THR A 5 12.88 -11.45 8.25
CA THR A 5 13.96 -11.74 7.30
C THR A 5 13.36 -12.15 5.96
N MET A 6 13.83 -11.53 4.88
CA MET A 6 13.42 -11.92 3.53
C MET A 6 13.99 -13.28 3.15
N THR A 7 13.19 -14.10 2.49
CA THR A 7 13.58 -15.42 1.99
C THR A 7 13.39 -15.44 0.48
N ASP A 8 14.02 -16.40 -0.21
CA ASP A 8 13.84 -16.56 -1.66
C ASP A 8 12.36 -16.76 -2.05
N GLN A 9 11.58 -17.39 -1.18
CA GLN A 9 10.15 -17.56 -1.40
C GLN A 9 9.43 -16.21 -1.40
N HIS A 10 9.71 -15.36 -0.41
CA HIS A 10 9.12 -14.04 -0.36
C HIS A 10 9.52 -13.17 -1.56
N TYR A 11 10.77 -13.25 -2.06
CA TYR A 11 11.17 -12.53 -3.27
C TYR A 11 10.41 -13.03 -4.51
N ARG A 12 10.19 -14.34 -4.63
CA ARG A 12 9.34 -14.90 -5.70
C ARG A 12 7.89 -14.45 -5.59
N ASP A 13 7.37 -14.36 -4.37
CA ASP A 13 6.01 -13.91 -4.10
C ASP A 13 5.83 -12.43 -4.43
N LEU A 14 6.77 -11.59 -4.00
CA LEU A 14 6.82 -10.17 -4.35
C LEU A 14 6.89 -9.98 -5.86
N ALA A 15 7.82 -10.64 -6.55
CA ALA A 15 7.94 -10.55 -8.00
C ALA A 15 6.64 -10.97 -8.72
N ARG A 16 5.94 -11.99 -8.20
CA ARG A 16 4.66 -12.43 -8.75
C ARG A 16 3.55 -11.42 -8.50
N ILE A 17 3.48 -10.83 -7.30
CA ILE A 17 2.48 -9.81 -6.97
C ILE A 17 2.72 -8.57 -7.84
N LEU A 18 3.96 -8.08 -7.91
CA LEU A 18 4.31 -6.94 -8.76
C LEU A 18 3.93 -7.20 -10.22
N ARG A 19 4.17 -8.40 -10.77
CA ARG A 19 3.70 -8.72 -12.15
C ARG A 19 2.17 -8.77 -12.31
N LYS A 20 1.42 -9.10 -11.25
CA LYS A 20 -0.04 -9.17 -11.28
C LYS A 20 -0.72 -7.83 -11.08
N VAL A 21 -0.03 -6.89 -10.44
CA VAL A 21 -0.52 -5.54 -10.25
C VAL A 21 -0.33 -4.79 -11.57
N GLU A 22 -1.44 -4.43 -12.23
CA GLU A 22 -1.50 -4.00 -13.63
C GLU A 22 -0.49 -2.89 -14.01
N PHE A 23 -0.11 -2.02 -13.08
CA PHE A 23 0.82 -0.91 -13.33
C PHE A 23 2.29 -1.21 -13.00
N PHE A 24 2.57 -2.30 -12.29
CA PHE A 24 3.95 -2.80 -12.12
C PHE A 24 4.34 -3.73 -13.29
N ALA A 25 3.35 -4.25 -14.04
CA ALA A 25 3.58 -5.09 -15.21
C ALA A 25 4.45 -4.46 -16.32
N PRO A 26 4.41 -3.14 -16.59
CA PRO A 26 5.30 -2.50 -17.57
C PRO A 26 6.74 -2.33 -17.10
N MET A 27 7.02 -2.50 -15.79
CA MET A 27 8.38 -2.36 -15.28
C MET A 27 9.25 -3.50 -15.79
N THR A 28 10.42 -3.13 -16.31
CA THR A 28 11.46 -4.07 -16.69
C THR A 28 11.97 -4.83 -15.46
N MET A 29 12.55 -6.01 -15.68
CA MET A 29 13.18 -6.77 -14.59
C MET A 29 14.27 -5.95 -13.89
N GLY A 30 15.04 -5.14 -14.64
CA GLY A 30 16.06 -4.28 -14.05
C GLY A 30 15.51 -3.16 -13.16
N GLU A 31 14.32 -2.62 -13.48
CA GLU A 31 13.64 -1.65 -12.62
C GLU A 31 13.11 -2.32 -11.34
N LEU A 32 12.55 -3.52 -11.46
CA LEU A 32 12.13 -4.33 -10.31
C LEU A 32 13.31 -4.66 -9.39
N GLU A 33 14.44 -5.11 -9.95
CA GLU A 33 15.65 -5.42 -9.18
C GLU A 33 16.21 -4.22 -8.41
N ARG A 34 16.00 -2.99 -8.92
CA ARG A 34 16.41 -1.76 -8.21
C ARG A 34 15.55 -1.44 -7.00
N ILE A 35 14.29 -1.90 -6.96
CA ILE A 35 13.38 -1.61 -5.84
C ILE A 35 13.44 -2.67 -4.74
N LEU A 36 13.78 -3.91 -5.09
CA LEU A 36 13.82 -5.03 -4.14
C LEU A 36 14.66 -4.75 -2.88
N PRO A 37 15.85 -4.11 -2.95
CA PRO A 37 16.67 -3.86 -1.76
C PRO A 37 16.01 -2.91 -0.74
N TYR A 38 15.07 -2.08 -1.18
CA TYR A 38 14.39 -1.09 -0.35
C TYR A 38 13.08 -1.61 0.25
N ILE A 39 12.66 -2.82 -0.15
CA ILE A 39 11.43 -3.44 0.34
C ILE A 39 11.71 -4.23 1.61
N MET A 40 10.91 -3.96 2.64
CA MET A 40 10.92 -4.71 3.89
C MET A 40 9.69 -5.59 3.99
N LEU A 41 9.82 -6.79 4.57
CA LEU A 41 8.67 -7.59 4.99
C LEU A 41 8.42 -7.41 6.47
N CYS A 42 7.17 -7.15 6.80
CA CYS A 42 6.73 -6.95 8.16
C CYS A 42 5.45 -7.74 8.45
N ARG A 43 5.39 -8.34 9.65
CA ARG A 43 4.21 -8.99 10.20
C ARG A 43 3.45 -8.05 11.13
N PHE A 44 2.13 -8.11 11.04
CA PHE A 44 1.17 -7.43 11.91
C PHE A 44 0.22 -8.46 12.53
N LYS A 45 -0.15 -8.21 13.78
CA LYS A 45 -1.11 -9.07 14.51
C LYS A 45 -2.54 -8.75 14.11
N ASP A 46 -3.45 -9.66 14.41
CA ASP A 46 -4.89 -9.40 14.28
C ASP A 46 -5.30 -8.13 15.05
N GLY A 47 -6.16 -7.32 14.43
CA GLY A 47 -6.66 -6.06 14.97
C GLY A 47 -5.65 -4.91 14.99
N GLU A 48 -4.38 -5.13 14.66
CA GLU A 48 -3.34 -4.11 14.63
C GLU A 48 -3.62 -3.09 13.50
N ALA A 49 -3.46 -1.79 13.79
CA ALA A 49 -3.55 -0.77 12.76
C ALA A 49 -2.19 -0.62 12.07
N VAL A 50 -2.17 -0.69 10.74
CA VAL A 50 -0.96 -0.41 9.94
C VAL A 50 -0.65 1.09 9.99
N PHE A 51 -1.68 1.91 9.81
CA PHE A 51 -1.67 3.35 10.07
C PHE A 51 -3.11 3.83 10.30
N LYS A 52 -3.25 5.04 10.84
CA LYS A 52 -4.54 5.68 11.10
C LYS A 52 -4.80 6.84 10.14
N GLN A 53 -6.07 7.08 9.88
CA GLN A 53 -6.53 8.25 9.15
C GLN A 53 -6.01 9.54 9.83
N GLY A 54 -5.49 10.47 9.03
CA GLY A 54 -4.93 11.74 9.51
C GLY A 54 -3.44 11.70 9.89
N GLU A 55 -2.81 10.53 9.89
CA GLU A 55 -1.35 10.42 10.03
C GLU A 55 -0.63 10.82 8.74
N GLU A 56 0.67 11.09 8.81
CA GLU A 56 1.48 11.39 7.63
C GLU A 56 1.71 10.14 6.77
N GLY A 57 1.91 10.35 5.46
CA GLY A 57 2.26 9.30 4.51
C GLY A 57 3.76 8.95 4.57
N ASP A 58 4.12 7.86 5.22
CA ASP A 58 5.51 7.43 5.42
C ASP A 58 5.93 6.23 4.55
N ALA A 59 4.98 5.43 4.08
CA ALA A 59 5.24 4.22 3.31
C ALA A 59 4.08 3.81 2.37
N PHE A 60 4.44 3.03 1.37
CA PHE A 60 3.57 2.25 0.48
C PHE A 60 3.61 0.78 0.90
N TYR A 61 2.46 0.09 0.81
CA TYR A 61 2.31 -1.27 1.31
C TYR A 61 1.68 -2.17 0.26
N ILE A 62 2.19 -3.40 0.17
CA ILE A 62 1.62 -4.48 -0.63
C ILE A 62 1.32 -5.65 0.29
N LEU A 63 0.10 -6.20 0.21
CA LEU A 63 -0.31 -7.37 0.99
C LEU A 63 0.33 -8.65 0.43
N GLU A 64 1.19 -9.27 1.23
CA GLU A 64 1.77 -10.59 0.94
C GLU A 64 0.75 -11.69 1.31
N SER A 65 0.25 -11.65 2.55
CA SER A 65 -0.74 -12.58 3.07
C SER A 65 -1.63 -11.90 4.12
N GLY A 66 -2.79 -12.54 4.38
CA GLY A 66 -3.80 -11.99 5.27
C GLY A 66 -4.74 -11.02 4.56
N LYS A 67 -5.39 -10.18 5.36
CA LYS A 67 -6.35 -9.18 4.90
C LYS A 67 -6.43 -7.99 5.84
N VAL A 68 -6.83 -6.84 5.31
CA VAL A 68 -7.01 -5.60 6.07
C VAL A 68 -8.36 -4.96 5.74
N GLY A 69 -8.98 -4.37 6.76
CA GLY A 69 -10.11 -3.48 6.61
C GLY A 69 -9.66 -2.05 6.34
N VAL A 70 -10.32 -1.38 5.40
CA VAL A 70 -10.19 0.06 5.15
C VAL A 70 -11.31 0.77 5.89
N HIS A 71 -10.97 1.61 6.86
CA HIS A 71 -11.94 2.30 7.71
C HIS A 71 -11.83 3.82 7.58
N VAL A 72 -12.96 4.48 7.38
CA VAL A 72 -13.02 5.94 7.22
C VAL A 72 -13.93 6.54 8.29
N LYS A 73 -13.46 7.60 8.95
CA LYS A 73 -14.23 8.43 9.87
C LYS A 73 -14.58 9.75 9.18
N LYS A 74 -15.87 10.03 8.97
CA LYS A 74 -16.37 11.26 8.33
C LYS A 74 -16.77 12.30 9.40
N GLY A 75 -15.84 13.18 9.79
CA GLY A 75 -16.10 14.23 10.78
C GLY A 75 -15.85 13.82 12.23
N PHE A 76 -15.86 14.79 13.14
CA PHE A 76 -15.36 14.60 14.51
C PHE A 76 -16.23 13.63 15.35
N PHE A 77 -17.55 13.69 15.14
CA PHE A 77 -18.53 12.93 15.92
C PHE A 77 -19.02 11.63 15.26
N SER A 78 -18.62 11.33 14.02
CA SER A 78 -19.05 10.09 13.36
C SER A 78 -18.24 8.88 13.79
N PHE A 79 -18.88 7.72 13.78
CA PHE A 79 -18.19 6.44 13.95
C PHE A 79 -17.32 6.12 12.73
N SER A 80 -16.24 5.38 12.96
CA SER A 80 -15.42 4.83 11.88
C SER A 80 -16.17 3.70 11.18
N LYS A 81 -16.34 3.79 9.86
CA LYS A 81 -17.04 2.78 9.03
C LYS A 81 -16.03 2.02 8.18
N LYS A 82 -16.14 0.68 8.14
CA LYS A 82 -15.41 -0.15 7.16
C LYS A 82 -16.01 0.11 5.77
N VAL A 83 -15.20 0.58 4.84
CA VAL A 83 -15.62 0.93 3.47
C VAL A 83 -15.10 -0.05 2.41
N ALA A 84 -14.01 -0.75 2.71
CA ALA A 84 -13.46 -1.78 1.85
C ALA A 84 -12.69 -2.84 2.64
N GLU A 85 -12.37 -3.95 1.99
CA GLU A 85 -11.46 -4.98 2.46
C GLU A 85 -10.41 -5.23 1.37
N LEU A 86 -9.15 -5.35 1.77
CA LEU A 86 -8.04 -5.67 0.88
C LEU A 86 -7.41 -6.99 1.32
N LYS A 87 -6.93 -7.77 0.36
CA LYS A 87 -6.37 -9.12 0.56
C LYS A 87 -5.00 -9.25 -0.11
N ALA A 88 -4.38 -10.41 0.02
CA ALA A 88 -3.12 -10.74 -0.65
C ALA A 88 -3.11 -10.34 -2.14
N GLY A 89 -2.09 -9.59 -2.55
CA GLY A 89 -1.94 -9.01 -3.88
C GLY A 89 -2.44 -7.56 -4.01
N ASP A 90 -3.29 -7.09 -3.10
CA ASP A 90 -3.70 -5.69 -3.07
C ASP A 90 -2.62 -4.79 -2.45
N PHE A 91 -2.75 -3.48 -2.65
CA PHE A 91 -1.84 -2.48 -2.12
C PHE A 91 -2.60 -1.25 -1.63
N PHE A 92 -1.93 -0.48 -0.77
CA PHE A 92 -2.49 0.73 -0.19
C PHE A 92 -1.39 1.70 0.28
N GLY A 93 -1.84 2.89 0.69
CA GLY A 93 -0.98 3.95 1.24
C GLY A 93 -0.41 4.90 0.19
N GLU A 94 -0.61 4.64 -1.09
CA GLU A 94 -0.13 5.45 -2.21
C GLU A 94 -0.73 6.86 -2.23
N MET A 95 -1.99 7.01 -1.81
CA MET A 95 -2.71 8.26 -1.97
C MET A 95 -2.01 9.40 -1.22
N ALA A 96 -1.62 9.16 0.02
CA ALA A 96 -0.88 10.13 0.84
C ALA A 96 0.49 10.47 0.25
N LEU A 97 1.16 9.48 -0.37
CA LEU A 97 2.47 9.70 -0.99
C LEU A 97 2.40 10.49 -2.29
N LEU A 98 1.32 10.34 -3.06
CA LEU A 98 1.14 11.00 -4.35
C LEU A 98 0.57 12.40 -4.21
N SER A 99 -0.39 12.61 -3.31
CA SER A 99 -1.00 13.92 -3.11
C SER A 99 -0.29 14.80 -2.09
N LYS A 100 0.67 14.23 -1.33
CA LYS A 100 1.31 14.87 -0.17
C LYS A 100 0.31 15.31 0.91
N ASP A 101 -0.85 14.63 0.96
CA ASP A 101 -1.83 14.79 2.03
C ASP A 101 -1.62 13.71 3.11
N LYS A 102 -2.34 13.88 4.22
CA LYS A 102 -2.44 12.86 5.28
C LYS A 102 -3.15 11.59 4.80
N ARG A 103 -2.96 10.48 5.53
CA ARG A 103 -3.68 9.21 5.33
C ARG A 103 -5.20 9.47 5.32
N ASN A 104 -5.89 9.09 4.25
CA ASN A 104 -7.32 9.32 4.07
C ASN A 104 -8.22 8.28 4.76
N ALA A 105 -7.64 7.16 5.20
CA ALA A 105 -8.31 6.07 5.90
C ALA A 105 -7.40 5.45 6.95
N THR A 106 -8.00 4.70 7.88
CA THR A 106 -7.30 3.80 8.79
C THR A 106 -7.25 2.42 8.16
N ILE A 107 -6.07 1.79 8.14
CA ILE A 107 -5.91 0.41 7.69
C ILE A 107 -5.70 -0.46 8.91
N ARG A 108 -6.53 -1.50 9.08
CA ARG A 108 -6.49 -2.41 10.22
C ARG A 108 -6.43 -3.86 9.76
N CYS A 109 -5.54 -4.66 10.33
CA CYS A 109 -5.44 -6.09 10.08
C CYS A 109 -6.67 -6.84 10.60
N GLU A 110 -7.15 -7.80 9.79
CA GLU A 110 -8.24 -8.72 10.14
C GLU A 110 -7.71 -10.16 10.06
N GLY A 111 -6.99 -10.56 11.09
CA GLY A 111 -6.13 -11.74 11.13
C GLY A 111 -4.63 -11.37 11.04
N GLU A 112 -3.77 -12.38 11.22
CA GLU A 112 -2.33 -12.22 10.99
C GLU A 112 -2.08 -11.77 9.54
N THR A 113 -1.33 -10.70 9.36
CA THR A 113 -1.10 -10.07 8.06
C THR A 113 0.39 -9.83 7.85
N GLN A 114 0.89 -10.11 6.65
CA GLN A 114 2.24 -9.77 6.24
C GLN A 114 2.21 -8.79 5.08
N LEU A 115 3.06 -7.76 5.18
CA LEU A 115 3.13 -6.67 4.23
C LEU A 115 4.55 -6.49 3.73
N PHE A 116 4.69 -6.35 2.41
CA PHE A 116 5.86 -5.70 1.84
C PHE A 116 5.68 -4.18 1.99
N ILE A 117 6.74 -3.51 2.44
CA ILE A 117 6.73 -2.08 2.76
C ILE A 117 7.86 -1.41 1.97
N LEU A 118 7.51 -0.37 1.21
CA LEU A 118 8.43 0.52 0.53
C LEU A 118 8.31 1.92 1.15
N LEU A 119 9.40 2.46 1.69
CA LEU A 119 9.36 3.75 2.36
C LEU A 119 9.09 4.88 1.36
N SER A 120 8.53 5.99 1.85
CA SER A 120 8.17 7.14 1.03
C SER A 120 9.34 7.66 0.18
N ILE A 121 10.54 7.76 0.75
CA ILE A 121 11.73 8.21 0.02
C ILE A 121 12.09 7.33 -1.18
N ASP A 122 12.00 6.01 -0.99
CA ASP A 122 12.31 5.04 -2.03
C ASP A 122 11.17 5.02 -3.06
N PHE A 123 9.92 5.09 -2.62
CA PHE A 123 8.75 5.20 -3.50
C PHE A 123 8.83 6.44 -4.40
N GLN A 124 9.19 7.61 -3.87
CA GLN A 124 9.39 8.83 -4.67
C GLN A 124 10.52 8.65 -5.69
N THR A 125 11.60 7.96 -5.32
CA THR A 125 12.69 7.63 -6.24
C THR A 125 12.18 6.76 -7.39
N VAL A 126 11.37 5.74 -7.09
CA VAL A 126 10.74 4.88 -8.12
C VAL A 126 9.84 5.70 -9.05
N LEU A 127 9.01 6.59 -8.52
CA LEU A 127 8.16 7.46 -9.36
C LEU A 127 9.00 8.36 -10.28
N ALA A 128 10.09 8.93 -9.76
CA ALA A 128 10.95 9.85 -10.51
C ALA A 128 11.69 9.15 -11.67
N THR A 129 12.10 7.90 -11.47
CA THR A 129 12.82 7.12 -12.50
C THR A 129 11.90 6.35 -13.44
N ASN A 130 10.60 6.27 -13.16
CA ASN A 130 9.63 5.49 -13.95
C ASN A 130 8.36 6.32 -14.26
N PRO A 131 8.38 7.20 -15.29
CA PRO A 131 7.26 8.10 -15.58
C PRO A 131 5.93 7.39 -15.89
N SER A 132 5.96 6.25 -16.60
CA SER A 132 4.74 5.46 -16.88
C SER A 132 4.10 4.94 -15.60
N PHE A 133 4.92 4.37 -14.70
CA PHE A 133 4.48 3.91 -13.39
C PHE A 133 3.88 5.05 -12.57
N ALA A 134 4.53 6.23 -12.57
CA ALA A 134 4.00 7.39 -11.86
C ALA A 134 2.64 7.84 -12.40
N GLU A 135 2.42 7.78 -13.70
CA GLU A 135 1.15 8.14 -14.32
C GLU A 135 0.04 7.16 -13.97
N ASP A 136 0.30 5.86 -14.00
CA ASP A 136 -0.69 4.84 -13.61
C ASP A 136 -1.05 4.94 -12.14
N MET A 137 -0.07 5.21 -11.27
CA MET A 137 -0.30 5.47 -9.85
C MET A 137 -1.18 6.69 -9.60
N ARG A 138 -1.02 7.77 -10.36
CA ARG A 138 -1.89 8.95 -10.27
C ARG A 138 -3.33 8.62 -10.65
N LYS A 139 -3.55 7.92 -11.77
CA LYS A 139 -4.89 7.50 -12.22
C LYS A 139 -5.61 6.66 -11.15
N ILE A 140 -4.89 5.74 -10.50
CA ILE A 140 -5.46 4.91 -9.42
C ILE A 140 -5.83 5.78 -8.21
N ALA A 141 -4.93 6.68 -7.79
CA ALA A 141 -5.19 7.55 -6.66
C ALA A 141 -6.40 8.47 -6.91
N GLU A 142 -6.55 8.98 -8.13
CA GLU A 142 -7.72 9.76 -8.55
C GLU A 142 -9.01 8.94 -8.50
N ARG A 143 -9.01 7.72 -9.04
CA ARG A 143 -10.15 6.81 -8.98
C ARG A 143 -10.58 6.52 -7.54
N ARG A 144 -9.63 6.13 -6.68
CA ARG A 144 -9.90 5.84 -5.25
C ARG A 144 -10.37 7.08 -4.49
N ARG A 145 -9.85 8.26 -4.81
CA ARG A 145 -10.32 9.54 -4.25
C ARG A 145 -11.78 9.81 -4.65
N PHE A 146 -12.13 9.56 -5.91
CA PHE A 146 -13.51 9.69 -6.38
C PHE A 146 -14.46 8.73 -5.65
N GLU A 147 -14.12 7.45 -5.56
CA GLU A 147 -14.91 6.43 -4.84
C GLU A 147 -15.13 6.84 -3.37
N SER A 148 -14.06 7.24 -2.67
CA SER A 148 -14.14 7.65 -1.26
C SER A 148 -15.01 8.88 -0.99
N SER A 149 -15.19 9.76 -1.99
CA SER A 149 -15.99 10.99 -1.89
C SER A 149 -17.46 10.79 -2.27
N HIS A 150 -17.80 9.72 -2.98
CA HIS A 150 -19.14 9.45 -3.53
C HIS A 150 -19.90 8.31 -2.83
N ASP A 151 -19.28 7.54 -1.95
CA ASP A 151 -19.97 6.64 -1.00
C ASP A 151 -20.70 7.43 0.12
N LYS A 152 -21.54 8.39 -0.27
CA LYS A 152 -22.33 9.26 0.61
C LYS A 152 -23.55 8.54 1.16
#